data_AF-A0A8S3SX80-F1
#
_entry.id   AF-A0A8S3SX80-F1
#
_cell.length_a   1.000
_cell.length_b   1.000
_cell.length_c   1.000
_cell.angle_alpha   90.00
_cell.angle_beta   90.00
_cell.angle_gamma   90.00
#
_symmetry.space_group_name_H-M   'P 1'
#
loop_
_entity.id
_entity.type
_entity.pdbx_description
1 polymer ?
#
loop_
_entity_poly.entity_id
_entity_poly.type
_entity_poly.pdbx_seq_one_letter_code
_entity_poly.pdbx_strand_id
1 'polypeptide(L)'
;MCWKGAWLRGKGFPIECPGHEECTANLYRAAALSEYELGKKIGDQIGLQKCLVRYVTTDGDGRSAKGIEDALTAVEPMWKVERLADHVHLEQSQFRASLRAQYSPGMFHGVELSERSKRYLKKMDTDFKYNQDYILRPEVQKRKLQQNAEKLAEHKTWREMNKKHDYYCKGQLDPQPALQFQDHDSYCKPKLPRPAAD
;
A
#
# COMPACT_ATOMS: atom_id res chain seq x y z
N MET A 1 -1.33 -4.70 -18.41
CA MET A 1 -0.24 -3.72 -18.23
C MET A 1 -0.32 -3.21 -16.81
N CYS A 2 0.77 -3.19 -16.03
CA CYS A 2 0.73 -2.59 -14.69
C CYS A 2 0.76 -1.06 -14.78
N TRP A 3 0.45 -0.40 -13.67
CA TRP A 3 0.42 1.07 -13.58
C TRP A 3 1.75 1.73 -13.98
N LYS A 4 2.88 1.19 -13.51
CA LYS A 4 4.23 1.67 -13.86
C LYS A 4 4.50 1.55 -15.37
N GLY A 5 4.09 0.45 -16.00
CA GLY A 5 4.19 0.25 -17.45
C GLY A 5 3.32 1.23 -18.25
N ALA A 6 2.09 1.50 -17.80
CA ALA A 6 1.21 2.48 -18.43
C ALA A 6 1.77 3.91 -18.30
N TRP A 7 2.32 4.25 -17.13
CA TRP A 7 2.97 5.53 -16.88
C TRP A 7 4.22 5.73 -17.75
N LEU A 8 5.08 4.71 -17.88
CA LEU A 8 6.28 4.77 -18.71
C LEU A 8 5.94 4.85 -20.21
N ARG A 9 4.91 4.14 -20.66
CA ARG A 9 4.40 4.26 -22.03
C ARG A 9 3.86 5.67 -22.31
N GLY A 10 3.15 6.27 -21.36
CA GLY A 10 2.70 7.67 -21.43
C GLY A 10 3.84 8.69 -21.47
N LYS A 11 5.03 8.32 -20.99
CA LYS A 11 6.27 9.12 -21.10
C LYS A 11 7.05 8.91 -22.40
N GLY A 12 6.51 8.10 -23.33
CA GLY A 12 7.11 7.85 -24.65
C GLY A 12 8.12 6.70 -24.68
N PHE A 13 8.28 5.94 -23.59
CA PHE A 13 9.13 4.75 -23.62
C PHE A 13 8.37 3.59 -24.28
N PRO A 14 8.94 2.91 -25.29
CA PRO A 14 8.31 1.78 -25.98
C PRO A 14 8.40 0.52 -25.10
N ILE A 15 7.63 0.51 -24.01
CA ILE A 15 7.62 -0.57 -23.02
C ILE A 15 6.35 -1.39 -23.17
N GLU A 16 6.54 -2.70 -23.27
CA GLU A 16 5.52 -3.73 -23.12
C GLU A 16 5.80 -4.45 -21.80
N CYS A 17 4.79 -4.64 -20.93
CA CYS A 17 5.04 -5.44 -19.71
C CYS A 17 5.22 -6.90 -20.11
N PRO A 18 6.25 -7.59 -19.57
CA PRO A 18 6.93 -7.27 -18.32
C PRO A 18 8.33 -6.64 -18.45
N GLY A 19 8.62 -5.92 -19.53
CA GLY A 19 9.95 -5.37 -19.84
C GLY A 19 10.48 -4.24 -18.94
N HIS A 20 10.05 -4.13 -17.68
CA HIS A 20 10.58 -3.16 -16.72
C HIS A 20 10.82 -3.76 -15.34
N GLU A 21 11.84 -3.27 -14.64
CA GLU A 21 12.17 -3.66 -13.27
C GLU A 21 10.94 -3.44 -12.35
N GLU A 22 10.57 -4.49 -11.61
CA GLU A 22 9.38 -4.54 -10.73
C GLU A 22 8.03 -4.48 -11.46
N CYS A 23 7.90 -5.05 -12.67
CA CYS A 23 6.59 -5.19 -13.32
C CYS A 23 5.66 -6.12 -12.53
N THR A 24 4.70 -5.54 -11.81
CA THR A 24 3.61 -6.25 -11.12
C THR A 24 2.56 -6.84 -12.08
N ALA A 25 2.70 -6.64 -13.40
CA ALA A 25 1.75 -7.22 -14.36
C ALA A 25 1.81 -8.76 -14.38
N ASN A 26 2.94 -9.35 -13.94
CA ASN A 26 3.17 -10.79 -13.86
C ASN A 26 3.33 -11.30 -12.42
N LEU A 27 2.77 -10.63 -11.40
CA LEU A 27 2.58 -11.33 -10.12
C LEU A 27 1.68 -12.54 -10.38
N TYR A 28 2.18 -13.73 -10.06
CA TYR A 28 1.50 -15.01 -10.26
C TYR A 28 0.09 -14.93 -9.69
N ARG A 29 -0.91 -15.41 -10.43
CA ARG A 29 -2.34 -15.34 -10.05
C ARG A 29 -2.64 -15.89 -8.65
N ALA A 30 -1.77 -16.73 -8.11
CA ALA A 30 -1.88 -17.38 -6.80
C ALA A 30 -0.90 -16.84 -5.73
N ALA A 31 -0.54 -15.57 -5.77
CA ALA A 31 -0.09 -14.92 -4.54
C ALA A 31 -1.31 -14.85 -3.61
N ALA A 32 -1.26 -15.50 -2.44
CA ALA A 32 -2.40 -15.85 -1.56
C ALA A 32 -3.30 -14.70 -1.06
N LEU A 33 -3.05 -13.46 -1.50
CA LEU A 33 -3.79 -12.24 -1.17
C LEU A 33 -3.98 -11.35 -2.41
N SER A 34 -4.12 -11.92 -3.61
CA SER A 34 -4.45 -11.11 -4.79
C SER A 34 -5.91 -10.61 -4.70
N GLU A 35 -6.16 -9.37 -5.10
CA GLU A 35 -7.51 -8.79 -5.10
C GLU A 35 -8.52 -9.62 -5.90
N TYR A 36 -8.06 -10.34 -6.93
CA TYR A 36 -8.87 -11.29 -7.68
C TYR A 36 -9.34 -12.46 -6.81
N GLU A 37 -8.44 -13.13 -6.10
CA GLU A 37 -8.79 -14.25 -5.22
C GLU A 37 -9.72 -13.81 -4.08
N LEU A 38 -9.50 -12.61 -3.56
CA LEU A 38 -10.39 -12.00 -2.57
C LEU A 38 -11.79 -11.76 -3.16
N GLY A 39 -11.85 -11.14 -4.34
CA GLY A 39 -13.11 -10.92 -5.07
C GLY A 39 -13.83 -12.22 -5.38
N LYS A 40 -13.10 -13.27 -5.79
CA LYS A 40 -13.67 -14.58 -6.06
C LYS A 40 -14.28 -15.22 -4.82
N LYS A 41 -13.57 -15.22 -3.68
CA LYS A 41 -14.11 -15.74 -2.40
C LYS A 41 -15.37 -14.99 -1.95
N ILE A 42 -15.41 -13.66 -2.15
CA ILE A 42 -16.59 -12.85 -1.87
C ILE A 42 -17.74 -13.26 -2.80
N GLY A 43 -17.48 -13.38 -4.10
CA GLY A 43 -18.47 -13.82 -5.08
C GLY A 43 -19.01 -15.23 -4.79
N ASP A 44 -18.15 -16.17 -4.40
CA ASP A 44 -18.54 -17.53 -4.01
C ASP A 44 -19.48 -17.51 -2.80
N GLN A 45 -19.19 -16.70 -1.77
CA GLN A 45 -20.06 -16.53 -0.60
C GLN A 45 -21.43 -15.93 -0.95
N ILE A 46 -21.44 -14.94 -1.84
CA ILE A 46 -22.66 -14.27 -2.31
C ILE A 46 -23.51 -15.25 -3.14
N GLY A 47 -22.87 -16.04 -4.00
CA GLY A 47 -23.51 -17.08 -4.80
C GLY A 47 -24.15 -18.17 -3.94
N LEU A 48 -23.50 -18.59 -2.84
CA LEU A 48 -24.07 -19.53 -1.87
C LEU A 48 -25.36 -18.99 -1.23
N GLN A 49 -25.47 -17.67 -1.05
CA GLN A 49 -26.67 -17.02 -0.53
C GLN A 49 -27.76 -16.82 -1.60
N LYS A 50 -27.54 -17.30 -2.83
CA LYS A 50 -28.42 -17.08 -4.00
C LYS A 50 -28.69 -15.60 -4.29
N CYS A 51 -27.73 -14.74 -3.97
CA CYS A 51 -27.78 -13.33 -4.30
C CYS A 51 -26.97 -13.07 -5.57
N LEU A 52 -27.49 -12.19 -6.43
CA LEU A 52 -26.81 -11.79 -7.66
C LEU A 52 -26.41 -10.31 -7.54
N VAL A 53 -25.15 -10.02 -7.86
CA VAL A 53 -24.60 -8.64 -7.80
C VAL A 53 -24.48 -8.10 -9.20
N ARG A 54 -25.17 -7.01 -9.51
CA ARG A 54 -25.09 -6.36 -10.83
C ARG A 54 -23.94 -5.34 -10.93
N TYR A 55 -23.62 -4.66 -9.83
CA TYR A 55 -22.66 -3.57 -9.79
C TYR A 55 -21.61 -3.80 -8.71
N VAL A 56 -20.34 -3.61 -9.03
CA VAL A 56 -19.23 -3.65 -8.07
C VAL A 56 -18.41 -2.37 -8.20
N THR A 57 -18.24 -1.65 -7.09
CA THR A 57 -17.39 -0.46 -7.01
C THR A 57 -15.99 -0.81 -6.53
N THR A 58 -14.97 -0.38 -7.26
CA THR A 58 -13.55 -0.59 -6.93
C THR A 58 -12.80 0.73 -6.95
N ASP A 59 -11.90 0.95 -5.98
CA ASP A 59 -11.14 2.19 -5.76
C ASP A 59 -9.95 2.40 -6.72
N GLY A 60 -9.71 1.49 -7.66
CA GLY A 60 -8.77 1.71 -8.74
C GLY A 60 -8.45 0.47 -9.56
N ASP A 61 -8.24 -0.67 -8.90
CA ASP A 61 -7.94 -1.93 -9.58
C ASP A 61 -9.23 -2.76 -9.78
N GLY A 62 -9.50 -3.14 -11.02
CA GLY A 62 -10.72 -3.86 -11.42
C GLY A 62 -10.64 -5.36 -11.24
N ARG A 63 -9.52 -5.88 -10.71
CA ARG A 63 -9.29 -7.32 -10.54
C ARG A 63 -10.25 -7.98 -9.55
N SER A 64 -10.62 -7.28 -8.47
CA SER A 64 -11.62 -7.76 -7.51
C SER A 64 -13.00 -7.91 -8.14
N ALA A 65 -13.45 -6.93 -8.94
CA ALA A 65 -14.70 -7.01 -9.69
C ALA A 65 -14.69 -8.19 -10.68
N LYS A 66 -13.54 -8.45 -11.32
CA LYS A 66 -13.41 -9.60 -12.22
C LYS A 66 -13.50 -10.94 -11.48
N GLY A 67 -12.95 -11.02 -10.27
CA GLY A 67 -13.09 -12.21 -9.41
C GLY A 67 -14.55 -12.48 -9.01
N ILE A 68 -15.31 -11.44 -8.68
CA ILE A 68 -16.74 -11.55 -8.35
C ILE A 68 -17.54 -11.97 -9.58
N GLU A 69 -17.24 -11.42 -10.75
CA GLU A 69 -17.88 -11.80 -12.02
C GLU A 69 -17.69 -13.29 -12.30
N ASP A 70 -16.45 -13.77 -12.28
CA ASP A 70 -16.15 -15.18 -12.58
C ASP A 70 -16.84 -16.16 -11.60
N ALA A 71 -16.96 -15.78 -10.32
CA ALA A 71 -17.67 -16.57 -9.32
C ALA A 71 -19.19 -16.60 -9.56
N LEU A 72 -19.81 -15.47 -9.90
CA LEU A 72 -21.25 -15.40 -10.16
C LEU A 72 -21.64 -16.02 -11.50
N THR A 73 -20.79 -15.91 -12.53
CA THR A 73 -21.00 -16.59 -13.81
C THR A 73 -20.98 -18.12 -13.66
N ALA A 74 -20.25 -18.66 -12.68
CA ALA A 74 -20.27 -20.09 -12.38
C ALA A 74 -21.64 -20.56 -11.82
N VAL A 75 -22.39 -19.67 -11.16
CA VAL A 75 -23.73 -19.95 -10.63
C VAL A 75 -24.80 -19.66 -11.68
N GLU A 76 -24.74 -18.49 -12.33
CA GLU A 76 -25.63 -18.10 -13.43
C GLU A 76 -24.84 -17.63 -14.65
N PRO A 77 -24.76 -18.45 -15.71
CA PRO A 77 -23.92 -18.18 -16.89
C PRO A 77 -24.28 -16.92 -17.68
N MET A 78 -25.51 -16.44 -17.56
CA MET A 78 -25.97 -15.22 -18.25
C MET A 78 -25.80 -13.95 -17.41
N TRP A 79 -25.36 -14.08 -16.15
CA TRP A 79 -25.23 -12.95 -15.26
C TRP A 79 -23.91 -12.21 -15.50
N LYS A 80 -24.01 -10.89 -15.69
CA LYS A 80 -22.88 -10.00 -15.93
C LYS A 80 -22.74 -8.99 -14.81
N VAL A 81 -21.52 -8.87 -14.29
CA VAL A 81 -21.18 -7.89 -13.25
C VAL A 81 -20.53 -6.68 -13.90
N GLU A 82 -21.11 -5.50 -13.71
CA GLU A 82 -20.57 -4.25 -14.21
C GLU A 82 -19.69 -3.59 -13.15
N ARG A 83 -18.43 -3.33 -13.52
CA ARG A 83 -17.52 -2.58 -12.67
C ARG A 83 -17.81 -1.08 -12.78
N LEU A 84 -18.09 -0.46 -11.65
CA LEU A 84 -18.11 0.99 -11.49
C LEU A 84 -16.78 1.42 -10.90
N ALA A 85 -16.00 2.19 -11.66
CA ALA A 85 -14.77 2.77 -11.13
C ALA A 85 -15.15 3.93 -10.19
N ASP A 86 -14.78 3.84 -8.92
CA ASP A 86 -14.86 5.00 -8.05
C ASP A 86 -13.63 5.87 -8.30
N HIS A 87 -13.73 6.75 -9.30
CA HIS A 87 -12.64 7.67 -9.67
C HIS A 87 -12.39 8.76 -8.65
N VAL A 88 -13.33 8.99 -7.74
CA VAL A 88 -13.25 10.06 -6.76
C VAL A 88 -13.66 9.44 -5.46
N HIS A 89 -12.69 9.04 -4.62
CA HIS A 89 -12.93 8.66 -3.22
C HIS A 89 -14.17 9.41 -2.72
N LEU A 90 -15.31 8.72 -2.69
CA LEU A 90 -16.62 9.38 -2.72
C LEU A 90 -16.73 10.38 -1.58
N GLU A 91 -16.11 10.03 -0.45
CA GLU A 91 -15.90 10.87 0.73
C GLU A 91 -15.17 12.19 0.44
N GLN A 92 -14.05 12.19 -0.30
CA GLN A 92 -13.34 13.43 -0.65
C GLN A 92 -14.12 14.26 -1.66
N SER A 93 -14.81 13.63 -2.62
CA SER A 93 -15.66 14.34 -3.59
C SER A 93 -16.81 15.04 -2.87
N GLN A 94 -17.53 14.30 -2.02
CA GLN A 94 -18.65 14.79 -1.25
C GLN A 94 -18.20 15.83 -0.22
N PHE A 95 -17.03 15.66 0.41
CA PHE A 95 -16.46 16.65 1.33
C PHE A 95 -16.06 17.96 0.63
N ARG A 96 -15.50 17.88 -0.58
CA ARG A 96 -15.19 19.09 -1.38
C ARG A 96 -16.46 19.75 -1.91
N ALA A 97 -17.47 18.97 -2.31
CA ALA A 97 -18.75 19.48 -2.74
C ALA A 97 -19.51 20.13 -1.58
N SER A 98 -19.48 19.55 -0.38
CA SER A 98 -20.09 20.12 0.83
C SER A 98 -19.41 21.42 1.24
N LEU A 99 -18.08 21.49 1.19
CA LEU A 99 -17.35 22.74 1.46
C LEU A 99 -17.66 23.88 0.46
N ARG A 100 -18.07 23.53 -0.77
CA ARG A 100 -18.39 24.51 -1.83
C ARG A 100 -19.88 24.82 -1.93
N ALA A 101 -20.75 24.06 -1.27
CA ALA A 101 -22.18 24.25 -1.35
C ALA A 101 -22.60 25.52 -0.61
N GLN A 102 -23.55 26.25 -1.20
CA GLN A 102 -24.23 27.34 -0.50
C GLN A 102 -25.39 26.76 0.30
N TYR A 103 -25.28 26.79 1.62
CA TYR A 103 -26.29 26.27 2.53
C TYR A 103 -27.29 27.35 2.93
N SER A 104 -28.57 27.00 3.05
CA SER A 104 -29.57 27.96 3.52
C SER A 104 -29.33 28.29 5.00
N PRO A 105 -29.59 29.52 5.47
CA PRO A 105 -29.29 29.96 6.83
C PRO A 105 -29.91 29.13 7.97
N GLY A 106 -30.91 28.28 7.66
CA GLY A 106 -31.55 27.37 8.62
C GLY A 106 -31.40 25.89 8.29
N MET A 107 -30.67 25.50 7.23
CA MET A 107 -30.56 24.10 6.80
C MET A 107 -29.88 23.22 7.84
N PHE A 108 -28.83 23.77 8.44
CA PHE A 108 -28.23 23.24 9.64
C PHE A 108 -28.54 24.25 10.71
N HIS A 109 -29.41 23.89 11.65
CA HIS A 109 -29.55 24.65 12.87
C HIS A 109 -28.21 24.49 13.56
N GLY A 110 -27.31 25.44 13.31
CA GLY A 110 -26.00 25.43 13.93
C GLY A 110 -26.26 25.38 15.42
N VAL A 111 -25.97 24.25 16.05
CA VAL A 111 -25.52 24.30 17.42
C VAL A 111 -24.34 25.24 17.32
N GLU A 112 -24.53 26.50 17.70
CA GLU A 112 -23.43 27.44 17.77
C GLU A 112 -22.30 26.69 18.47
N LEU A 113 -21.17 26.57 17.78
CA LEU A 113 -20.02 25.88 18.35
C LEU A 113 -19.86 26.42 19.76
N SER A 114 -19.90 25.53 20.75
CA SER A 114 -19.80 25.96 22.13
C SER A 114 -18.60 26.90 22.28
N GLU A 115 -18.66 27.85 23.21
CA GLU A 115 -17.52 28.76 23.44
C GLU A 115 -16.20 28.00 23.65
N ARG A 116 -16.27 26.78 24.19
CA ARG A 116 -15.14 25.85 24.28
C ARG A 116 -14.60 25.43 22.91
N SER A 117 -15.48 25.01 21.99
CA SER A 117 -15.12 24.63 20.63
C SER A 117 -14.55 25.80 19.83
N LYS A 118 -15.12 27.01 19.97
CA LYS A 118 -14.59 28.24 19.35
C LYS A 118 -13.18 28.57 19.85
N ARG A 119 -12.92 28.45 21.15
CA ARG A 119 -11.57 28.64 21.73
C ARG A 119 -10.58 27.60 21.23
N TYR A 120 -11.00 26.35 21.12
CA TYR A 120 -10.16 25.27 20.63
C TYR A 120 -9.74 25.49 19.17
N LEU A 121 -10.68 25.85 18.30
CA LEU A 121 -10.38 26.17 16.90
C LEU A 121 -9.43 27.37 16.76
N LYS A 122 -9.63 28.43 17.55
CA LYS A 122 -8.69 29.57 17.59
C LYS A 122 -7.29 29.14 18.00
N LYS A 123 -7.17 28.26 19.01
CA LYS A 123 -5.88 27.72 19.46
C LYS A 123 -5.21 26.86 18.39
N MET A 124 -5.96 26.00 17.70
CA MET A 124 -5.42 25.21 16.59
C MET A 124 -4.90 26.10 15.46
N ASP A 125 -5.62 27.16 15.11
CA ASP A 125 -5.21 28.09 14.05
C ASP A 125 -3.94 28.86 14.45
N THR A 126 -3.79 29.24 15.72
CA THR A 126 -2.54 29.84 16.23
C THR A 126 -1.38 28.85 16.26
N ASP A 127 -1.62 27.61 16.67
CA ASP A 127 -0.59 26.56 16.71
C ASP A 127 -0.12 26.20 15.30
N PHE A 128 -1.04 26.18 14.32
CA PHE A 128 -0.72 25.95 12.92
C PHE A 128 0.19 27.05 12.36
N LYS A 129 -0.18 28.33 12.56
CA LYS A 129 0.64 29.48 12.12
C LYS A 129 2.01 29.49 12.80
N TYR A 130 2.04 29.24 14.11
CA TYR A 130 3.29 29.14 14.86
C TYR A 130 4.20 28.06 14.30
N ASN A 131 3.67 26.87 14.00
CA ASN A 131 4.45 25.78 13.43
C ASN A 131 4.97 26.12 12.02
N GLN A 132 4.14 26.75 11.20
CA GLN A 132 4.54 27.21 9.87
C GLN A 132 5.71 28.20 9.97
N ASP A 133 5.57 29.23 10.81
CA ASP A 133 6.60 30.24 11.03
C ASP A 133 7.86 29.63 11.65
N TYR A 134 7.72 28.72 12.61
CA TYR A 134 8.83 28.03 13.27
C TYR A 134 9.68 27.23 12.28
N ILE A 135 9.05 26.50 11.36
CA ILE A 135 9.77 25.75 10.30
C ILE A 135 10.54 26.67 9.37
N LEU A 136 10.02 27.89 9.13
CA LEU A 136 10.65 28.88 8.27
C LEU A 136 11.78 29.67 8.95
N ARG A 137 11.93 29.58 10.28
CA ARG A 137 13.00 30.28 10.99
C ARG A 137 14.37 29.82 10.47
N PRO A 138 15.30 30.75 10.17
CA PRO A 138 16.59 30.41 9.57
C PRO A 138 17.43 29.50 10.48
N GLU A 139 17.31 29.65 11.80
CA GLU A 139 17.98 28.80 12.78
C GLU A 139 17.50 27.33 12.74
N VAL A 140 16.19 27.13 12.54
CA VAL A 140 15.58 25.79 12.48
C VAL A 140 15.95 25.12 11.15
N GLN A 141 15.93 25.88 10.05
CA GLN A 141 16.37 25.39 8.75
C GLN A 141 17.86 25.03 8.76
N LYS A 142 18.72 25.88 9.35
CA LYS A 142 20.15 25.61 9.51
C LYS A 142 20.40 24.34 10.32
N ARG A 143 19.67 24.15 11.43
CA ARG A 143 19.77 22.95 12.25
C ARG A 143 19.34 21.69 11.49
N LYS A 144 18.22 21.74 10.76
CA LYS A 144 17.76 20.61 9.92
C LYS A 144 18.76 20.29 8.81
N LEU A 145 19.36 21.31 8.20
CA LEU A 145 20.40 21.13 7.18
C LEU A 145 21.64 20.46 7.77
N GLN A 146 22.08 20.87 8.96
CA GLN A 146 23.21 20.25 9.67
C GLN A 146 22.91 18.79 10.00
N GLN A 147 21.75 18.48 10.57
CA GLN A 147 21.33 17.10 10.86
C GLN A 147 21.29 16.24 9.60
N ASN A 148 20.82 16.79 8.47
CA ASN A 148 20.82 16.08 7.20
C ASN A 148 22.24 15.87 6.65
N ALA A 149 23.13 16.85 6.81
CA ALA A 149 24.52 16.75 6.40
C ALA A 149 25.27 15.69 7.24
N GLU A 150 25.02 15.65 8.55
CA GLU A 150 25.54 14.62 9.47
C GLU A 150 25.08 13.23 9.04
N LYS A 151 23.77 13.04 8.82
CA LYS A 151 23.23 11.77 8.31
C LYS A 151 23.82 11.35 6.97
N LEU A 152 24.06 12.29 6.07
CA LEU A 152 24.71 12.02 4.78
C LEU A 152 26.18 11.62 4.96
N ALA A 153 26.90 12.25 5.89
CA ALA A 153 28.27 11.90 6.22
C ALA A 153 28.35 10.51 6.84
N GLU A 154 27.48 10.20 7.82
CA GLU A 154 27.34 8.87 8.42
C GLU A 154 27.00 7.80 7.37
N HIS A 155 26.08 8.09 6.46
CA HIS A 155 25.74 7.14 5.40
C HIS A 155 26.89 6.94 4.40
N LYS A 156 27.69 7.98 4.15
CA LYS A 156 28.87 7.89 3.30
C LYS A 156 29.97 7.03 3.95
N THR A 157 30.27 7.25 5.23
CA THR A 157 31.23 6.44 5.97
C THR A 157 30.75 4.99 6.10
N TRP A 158 29.46 4.78 6.38
CA TRP A 158 28.85 3.45 6.36
C TRP A 158 29.03 2.77 5.00
N ARG A 159 28.77 3.47 3.88
CA ARG A 159 28.99 2.92 2.54
C ARG A 159 30.46 2.59 2.28
N GLU A 160 31.38 3.43 2.70
CA GLU A 160 32.83 3.19 2.53
C GLU A 160 33.33 2.00 3.34
N MET A 161 32.85 1.82 4.58
CA MET A 161 33.17 0.67 5.42
C MET A 161 32.55 -0.63 4.89
N ASN A 162 31.35 -0.54 4.30
CA ASN A 162 30.62 -1.70 3.76
C ASN A 162 30.87 -1.94 2.26
N LYS A 163 31.79 -1.22 1.61
CA LYS A 163 32.16 -1.39 0.18
C LYS A 163 32.57 -2.81 -0.20
N LYS A 164 33.07 -3.62 0.75
CA LYS A 164 33.47 -5.02 0.53
C LYS A 164 32.37 -6.04 0.85
N HIS A 165 31.26 -5.59 1.42
CA HIS A 165 30.06 -6.40 1.71
C HIS A 165 28.91 -6.04 0.77
N ASP A 166 29.21 -5.69 -0.49
CA ASP A 166 28.21 -5.67 -1.56
C ASP A 166 27.89 -7.12 -1.98
N TYR A 167 27.26 -7.86 -1.06
CA TYR A 167 26.38 -8.98 -1.41
C TYR A 167 25.01 -8.47 -1.90
N TYR A 168 24.85 -7.14 -2.03
CA TYR A 168 23.67 -6.45 -2.51
C TYR A 168 23.85 -6.04 -3.98
N CYS A 169 23.48 -6.94 -4.88
CA CYS A 169 23.18 -6.61 -6.26
C CYS A 169 21.84 -5.87 -6.29
N LYS A 170 21.81 -4.70 -6.95
CA LYS A 170 20.59 -3.93 -7.19
C LYS A 170 19.50 -4.86 -7.77
N GLY A 171 18.47 -5.17 -6.98
CA GLY A 171 17.45 -6.20 -7.30
C GLY A 171 17.29 -7.31 -6.25
N GLN A 172 18.16 -7.42 -5.25
CA GLN A 172 17.92 -8.24 -4.07
C GLN A 172 16.97 -7.50 -3.12
N LEU A 173 15.71 -7.94 -3.03
CA LEU A 173 14.92 -7.72 -1.83
C LEU A 173 15.72 -8.24 -0.63
N ASP A 174 15.61 -7.57 0.53
CA ASP A 174 16.15 -8.06 1.80
C ASP A 174 15.98 -9.58 1.85
N PRO A 175 17.03 -10.36 2.18
CA PRO A 175 16.86 -11.80 2.30
C PRO A 175 15.70 -12.00 3.28
N GLN A 176 14.59 -12.53 2.77
CA GLN A 176 13.50 -12.95 3.62
C GLN A 176 14.12 -13.80 4.73
N PRO A 177 13.74 -13.60 6.01
CA PRO A 177 14.29 -14.39 7.09
C PRO A 177 14.19 -15.84 6.65
N ALA A 178 15.36 -16.47 6.49
CA ALA A 178 15.49 -17.75 5.83
C ALA A 178 14.36 -18.65 6.32
N LEU A 179 13.51 -19.08 5.39
CA LEU A 179 12.82 -20.35 5.55
C LEU A 179 13.93 -21.30 6.00
N GLN A 180 13.89 -21.66 7.28
CA GLN A 180 14.67 -22.76 7.81
C GLN A 180 14.23 -23.98 7.01
N PHE A 181 14.90 -24.22 5.89
CA PHE A 181 15.09 -25.56 5.40
C PHE A 181 15.87 -26.26 6.50
N GLN A 182 15.13 -26.84 7.44
CA GLN A 182 15.66 -27.93 8.23
C GLN A 182 15.85 -29.07 7.24
N ASP A 183 17.06 -29.17 6.70
CA ASP A 183 17.54 -30.38 6.07
C ASP A 183 17.40 -31.51 7.12
N HIS A 184 16.33 -32.27 6.98
CA HIS A 184 16.05 -33.49 7.73
C HIS A 184 16.99 -34.62 7.26
N ASP A 185 18.30 -34.43 7.29
CA ASP A 185 19.28 -35.45 6.89
C ASP A 185 20.59 -35.38 7.69
N SER A 186 20.49 -35.34 9.03
CA SER A 186 21.69 -35.47 9.88
C SER A 186 21.49 -36.22 11.21
N TYR A 187 20.53 -37.16 11.28
CA TYR A 187 20.52 -38.20 12.32
C TYR A 187 21.25 -39.47 11.86
N CYS A 188 22.55 -39.34 11.62
CA CYS A 188 23.50 -40.45 11.69
C CYS A 188 24.79 -39.93 12.33
N LYS A 189 24.79 -39.83 13.67
CA LYS A 189 26.02 -39.63 14.43
C LYS A 189 26.93 -40.86 14.25
N PRO A 190 28.23 -40.71 13.93
CA PRO A 190 29.17 -41.80 14.07
C PRO A 190 29.27 -42.22 15.54
N LYS A 191 29.09 -43.52 15.82
CA LYS A 191 29.34 -44.08 17.16
C LYS A 191 30.83 -43.96 17.47
N LEU A 192 31.19 -43.16 18.46
CA LEU A 192 32.54 -43.18 19.04
C LEU A 192 32.73 -44.51 19.82
N PRO A 193 33.91 -45.15 19.73
CA PRO A 193 34.17 -46.40 20.46
C PRO A 193 34.28 -46.15 21.97
N ARG A 194 33.70 -47.07 22.75
CA ARG A 194 33.73 -47.06 24.22
C ARG A 194 35.15 -47.37 24.71
N PRO A 195 35.69 -46.67 25.72
CA PRO A 195 36.96 -47.06 26.33
C PRO A 195 36.81 -48.40 27.07
N ALA A 196 37.81 -49.26 26.92
CA ALA A 196 37.92 -50.53 27.64
C ALA A 196 38.08 -50.27 29.14
N ALA A 197 37.35 -51.03 29.96
CA ALA A 197 37.49 -51.04 31.40
C ALA A 197 38.57 -52.06 31.78
N ASP A 198 39.55 -51.61 32.57
CA ASP A 198 40.30 -52.41 33.52
C ASP A 198 40.11 -51.79 34.91
#